data_AF-A0A345IGH6-F1
#
_entry.id   AF-A0A345IGH6-F1
#
_cell.length_a   1.000
_cell.length_b   1.000
_cell.length_c   1.000
_cell.angle_alpha   90.00
_cell.angle_beta   90.00
_cell.angle_gamma   90.00
#
_symmetry.space_group_name_H-M   'P 1'
#
loop_
_entity.id
_entity.type
_entity.pdbx_description
1 polymer ?
#
loop_
_entity_poly.entity_id
_entity_poly.type
_entity_poly.pdbx_seq_one_letter_code
_entity_poly.pdbx_strand_id
1 'polypeptide(L)'
;MRRMAHAFPKTLAALLAASLLPGALAQTAAPAPAPAKASPAPVAAVSPVTDRTVSGVAIAVSRAVGGQLVSCPSKLKVSRQAVCLYTKRAPAQARTQIRTALGSQALGDWKLSGPAANPQSGSLLVKDTAGKAGAYVLSAPLGAAETLLVVDAVSAPAVSKPAAPAGVVRGQPYLLGKDLVGVVNVVGLGGGKFRMNVAGQTPLTVTAGQKAAQRGTGNVDLPLAPATDGKNLIFPLSGLRALGCTVSDAPKGVTVDCGGDSVGVLPIVF
;
A
#
# COMPACT_ATOMS: atom_id res chain seq x y z
N MET A 1 57.91 -15.77 36.44
CA MET A 1 58.30 -16.59 37.62
C MET A 1 57.01 -16.98 38.33
N ARG A 2 56.55 -18.23 38.13
CA ARG A 2 56.48 -19.35 39.11
C ARG A 2 55.43 -19.14 40.23
N ARG A 3 54.27 -19.83 40.14
CA ARG A 3 53.86 -21.08 40.87
C ARG A 3 53.18 -20.73 42.23
N MET A 4 52.20 -21.41 42.82
CA MET A 4 51.44 -22.68 42.67
C MET A 4 50.23 -22.58 43.66
N ALA A 5 49.00 -23.01 43.35
CA ALA A 5 48.40 -24.35 43.51
C ALA A 5 48.13 -24.83 44.95
N HIS A 6 46.89 -25.30 45.21
CA HIS A 6 46.42 -26.44 46.05
C HIS A 6 44.96 -26.21 46.49
N ALA A 7 44.03 -27.17 46.64
CA ALA A 7 43.88 -28.57 46.26
C ALA A 7 42.41 -28.97 46.59
N PHE A 8 41.83 -29.91 45.82
CA PHE A 8 40.57 -30.61 46.11
C PHE A 8 40.73 -31.60 47.29
N PRO A 9 39.62 -32.13 47.86
CA PRO A 9 39.26 -33.51 47.49
C PRO A 9 37.75 -33.79 47.36
N LYS A 10 37.48 -34.82 46.55
CA LYS A 10 36.24 -35.59 46.42
C LYS A 10 36.05 -36.52 47.62
N THR A 11 34.81 -36.80 47.97
CA THR A 11 34.41 -38.10 48.54
C THR A 11 33.12 -38.58 47.91
N LEU A 12 33.17 -39.85 47.53
CA LEU A 12 32.19 -40.63 46.78
C LEU A 12 31.51 -41.60 47.75
N ALA A 13 30.34 -42.09 47.31
CA ALA A 13 29.71 -43.37 47.66
C ALA A 13 28.88 -43.44 48.97
N ALA A 14 27.86 -44.28 49.10
CA ALA A 14 26.92 -44.96 48.18
C ALA A 14 25.98 -45.80 49.09
N LEU A 15 24.85 -46.23 48.50
CA LEU A 15 24.05 -47.45 48.81
C LEU A 15 22.86 -47.39 49.80
N LEU A 16 21.70 -47.75 49.20
CA LEU A 16 20.62 -48.67 49.63
C LEU A 16 19.91 -48.43 50.99
N ALA A 17 18.62 -48.75 51.17
CA ALA A 17 17.50 -49.19 50.35
C ALA A 17 16.25 -49.20 51.24
N ALA A 18 15.09 -49.07 50.61
CA ALA A 18 13.79 -49.66 50.98
C ALA A 18 13.24 -49.49 52.41
N SER A 19 12.10 -48.80 52.52
CA SER A 19 10.87 -49.40 53.08
C SER A 19 9.66 -48.46 52.99
N LEU A 20 8.63 -48.93 52.28
CA LEU A 20 7.21 -48.97 52.67
C LEU A 20 6.42 -47.65 52.85
N LEU A 21 5.61 -47.36 51.83
CA LEU A 21 4.27 -46.72 51.89
C LEU A 21 3.33 -47.48 52.86
N PRO A 22 2.24 -46.88 53.43
CA PRO A 22 1.22 -46.16 52.65
C PRO A 22 0.44 -45.01 53.34
N GLY A 23 -0.21 -44.20 52.49
CA GLY A 23 -1.55 -43.67 52.77
C GLY A 23 -1.65 -42.19 53.17
N ALA A 24 -1.74 -41.30 52.19
CA ALA A 24 -2.34 -39.98 52.39
C ALA A 24 -3.21 -39.61 51.17
N LEU A 25 -4.46 -39.27 51.45
CA LEU A 25 -5.49 -38.84 50.51
C LEU A 25 -5.01 -37.62 49.71
N ALA A 26 -4.73 -37.81 48.42
CA ALA A 26 -4.53 -36.70 47.51
C ALA A 26 -5.89 -36.07 47.17
N GLN A 27 -6.14 -34.87 47.68
CA GLN A 27 -7.16 -33.97 47.16
C GLN A 27 -6.84 -33.71 45.68
N THR A 28 -7.71 -34.14 44.78
CA THR A 28 -7.65 -33.79 43.36
C THR A 28 -7.87 -32.28 43.23
N ALA A 29 -6.78 -31.52 43.11
CA ALA A 29 -6.86 -30.15 42.64
C ALA A 29 -7.39 -30.15 41.20
N ALA A 30 -8.33 -29.26 40.91
CA ALA A 30 -8.88 -29.08 39.57
C ALA A 30 -7.76 -28.77 38.56
N PRO A 31 -7.83 -29.28 37.31
CA PRO A 31 -6.83 -28.97 36.30
C PRO A 31 -6.77 -27.46 36.06
N ALA A 32 -5.57 -26.89 36.15
CA ALA A 32 -5.33 -25.52 35.72
C ALA A 32 -5.71 -25.39 34.23
N PRO A 33 -6.44 -24.33 33.82
CA PRO A 33 -6.78 -24.12 32.43
C PRO A 33 -5.49 -24.01 31.61
N ALA A 34 -5.41 -24.81 30.54
CA ALA A 34 -4.30 -24.76 29.60
C ALA A 34 -4.15 -23.33 29.05
N PRO A 35 -2.92 -22.80 28.94
CA PRO A 35 -2.71 -21.48 28.34
C PRO A 35 -3.27 -21.51 26.91
N ALA A 36 -4.25 -20.64 26.67
CA ALA A 36 -4.81 -20.44 25.35
C ALA A 36 -3.67 -20.15 24.38
N LYS A 37 -3.58 -20.92 23.28
CA LYS A 37 -2.68 -20.59 22.17
C LYS A 37 -3.02 -19.16 21.75
N ALA A 38 -2.09 -18.24 21.98
CA ALA A 38 -2.19 -16.89 21.51
C ALA A 38 -2.40 -16.95 19.99
N SER A 39 -3.55 -16.46 19.54
CA SER A 39 -3.79 -16.20 18.12
C SER A 39 -2.61 -15.38 17.60
N PRO A 40 -2.01 -15.72 16.46
CA PRO A 40 -0.94 -14.91 15.90
C PRO A 40 -1.44 -13.47 15.80
N ALA A 41 -0.73 -12.55 16.44
CA ALA A 41 -1.01 -11.13 16.33
C ALA A 41 -1.16 -10.80 14.84
N PRO A 42 -2.17 -9.99 14.45
CA PRO A 42 -2.29 -9.57 13.06
C PRO A 42 -0.96 -8.97 12.66
N VAL A 43 -0.28 -9.62 11.73
CA VAL A 43 0.90 -9.06 11.06
C VAL A 43 0.43 -7.69 10.59
N ALA A 44 1.03 -6.62 11.13
CA ALA A 44 0.68 -5.27 10.77
C ALA A 44 0.63 -5.20 9.24
N ALA A 45 -0.58 -5.06 8.71
CA ALA A 45 -0.80 -4.99 7.29
C ALA A 45 0.05 -3.82 6.79
N VAL A 46 1.12 -4.13 6.07
CA VAL A 46 1.93 -3.12 5.41
C VAL A 46 0.96 -2.34 4.54
N SER A 47 0.72 -1.08 4.89
CA SER A 47 -0.21 -0.21 4.18
C SER A 47 0.06 -0.35 2.67
N PRO A 48 -0.91 -0.74 1.83
CA PRO A 48 -0.69 -0.98 0.40
C PRO A 48 -0.43 0.31 -0.38
N VAL A 49 -0.06 1.40 0.30
CA VAL A 49 -0.06 2.75 -0.26
C VAL A 49 1.20 3.53 0.07
N THR A 50 2.28 2.80 -0.01
CA THR A 50 3.62 3.30 -0.23
C THR A 50 4.03 2.75 -1.59
N ASP A 51 4.18 3.62 -2.60
CA ASP A 51 4.84 3.21 -3.83
C ASP A 51 6.21 2.63 -3.45
N ARG A 52 6.43 1.36 -3.80
CA ARG A 52 7.64 0.62 -3.39
C ARG A 52 8.89 1.27 -3.97
N THR A 53 8.78 1.88 -5.15
CA THR A 53 9.86 2.63 -5.80
C THR A 53 10.15 3.89 -5.00
N VAL A 54 9.12 4.70 -4.68
CA VAL A 54 9.28 5.93 -3.88
C VAL A 54 9.87 5.62 -2.50
N SER A 55 9.41 4.54 -1.86
CA SER A 55 9.87 4.15 -0.52
C SER A 55 11.31 3.64 -0.53
N GLY A 56 11.66 2.79 -1.50
CA GLY A 56 13.02 2.31 -1.69
C GLY A 56 14.00 3.46 -1.97
N VAL A 57 13.61 4.38 -2.85
CA VAL A 57 14.39 5.58 -3.16
C VAL A 57 14.51 6.49 -1.93
N ALA A 58 13.43 6.73 -1.19
CA ALA A 58 13.47 7.55 0.02
C ALA A 58 14.39 6.97 1.10
N ILE A 59 14.40 5.64 1.29
CA ILE A 59 15.31 4.96 2.21
C ILE A 59 16.76 5.12 1.75
N ALA A 60 17.04 4.88 0.46
CA ALA A 60 18.39 5.03 -0.10
C ALA A 60 18.90 6.47 0.05
N VAL A 61 18.06 7.46 -0.27
CA VAL A 61 18.36 8.90 -0.14
C VAL A 61 18.57 9.28 1.32
N SER A 62 17.68 8.87 2.22
CA SER A 62 17.80 9.17 3.67
C SER A 62 19.09 8.62 4.25
N ARG A 63 19.46 7.37 3.90
CA ARG A 63 20.75 6.77 4.32
C ARG A 63 21.96 7.50 3.76
N ALA A 64 21.90 7.93 2.50
CA ALA A 64 23.00 8.61 1.83
C ALA A 64 23.33 9.97 2.45
N VAL A 65 22.31 10.72 2.88
CA VAL A 65 22.46 12.11 3.35
C VAL A 65 22.20 12.29 4.85
N GLY A 66 21.87 11.22 5.58
CA GLY A 66 21.43 11.30 6.98
C GLY A 66 20.13 12.10 7.14
N GLY A 67 19.17 11.91 6.22
CA GLY A 67 17.96 12.72 6.15
C GLY A 67 16.90 12.32 7.19
N GLN A 68 16.34 13.31 7.87
CA GLN A 68 15.22 13.18 8.80
C GLN A 68 13.88 13.30 8.06
N LEU A 69 12.95 12.38 8.29
CA LEU A 69 11.58 12.48 7.77
C LEU A 69 10.87 13.69 8.36
N VAL A 70 10.27 14.50 7.49
CA VAL A 70 9.46 15.66 7.85
C VAL A 70 8.15 15.65 7.08
N SER A 71 7.13 16.33 7.60
CA SER A 71 5.89 16.54 6.87
C SER A 71 6.16 17.37 5.62
N CYS A 72 5.70 16.89 4.46
CA CYS A 72 5.81 17.65 3.22
C CYS A 72 5.01 18.95 3.32
N PRO A 73 5.62 20.12 3.05
CA PRO A 73 4.90 21.38 3.00
C PRO A 73 3.74 21.31 2.00
N SER A 74 2.53 21.63 2.46
CA SER A 74 1.30 21.56 1.65
C SER A 74 1.33 22.46 0.40
N LYS A 75 2.16 23.51 0.41
CA LYS A 75 2.35 24.43 -0.73
C LYS A 75 3.12 23.81 -1.91
N LEU A 76 3.84 22.70 -1.72
CA LEU A 76 4.71 22.11 -2.76
C LEU A 76 3.97 21.31 -3.83
N LYS A 77 2.63 21.17 -3.74
CA LYS A 77 1.80 20.41 -4.70
C LYS A 77 2.36 19.01 -5.03
N VAL A 78 2.98 18.37 -4.04
CA VAL A 78 3.52 17.01 -4.16
C VAL A 78 2.43 15.97 -4.01
N SER A 79 2.66 14.74 -4.50
CA SER A 79 1.67 13.67 -4.33
C SER A 79 1.48 13.32 -2.84
N ARG A 80 0.34 12.68 -2.54
CA ARG A 80 0.07 12.15 -1.18
C ARG A 80 0.99 10.99 -0.79
N GLN A 81 1.79 10.49 -1.72
CA GLN A 81 2.77 9.42 -1.51
C GLN A 81 4.20 9.97 -1.46
N ALA A 82 4.37 11.28 -1.62
CA ALA A 82 5.67 11.93 -1.56
C ALA A 82 6.25 11.84 -0.14
N VAL A 83 7.56 11.69 -0.10
CA VAL A 83 8.36 11.64 1.14
C VAL A 83 9.27 12.83 1.17
N CYS A 84 9.16 13.65 2.22
CA CYS A 84 10.02 14.80 2.43
C CYS A 84 11.07 14.50 3.50
N LEU A 85 12.32 14.78 3.18
CA LEU A 85 13.48 14.56 4.02
C LEU A 85 14.21 15.88 4.22
N TYR A 86 14.46 16.23 5.46
CA TYR A 86 15.33 17.34 5.81
C TYR A 86 16.75 16.81 6.07
N THR A 87 17.77 17.49 5.55
CA THR A 87 19.17 17.18 5.85
C THR A 87 19.99 18.44 6.09
N LYS A 88 20.92 18.36 7.06
CA LYS A 88 21.94 19.37 7.33
C LYS A 88 23.14 19.20 6.40
N ARG A 89 22.87 19.22 5.10
CA ARG A 89 23.88 19.17 4.04
C ARG A 89 23.65 20.31 3.06
N ALA A 90 24.74 20.90 2.58
CA ALA A 90 24.69 21.84 1.48
C ALA A 90 24.11 21.15 0.22
N PRO A 91 23.30 21.85 -0.60
CA PRO A 91 22.58 21.24 -1.72
C PRO A 91 23.49 20.49 -2.69
N ALA A 92 24.65 21.04 -3.02
CA ALA A 92 25.62 20.40 -3.91
C ALA A 92 26.16 19.08 -3.31
N GLN A 93 26.49 19.06 -2.01
CA GLN A 93 26.97 17.85 -1.34
C GLN A 93 25.88 16.78 -1.28
N ALA A 94 24.64 17.17 -0.94
CA ALA A 94 23.50 16.25 -0.89
C ALA A 94 23.26 15.62 -2.28
N ARG A 95 23.29 16.42 -3.35
CA ARG A 95 23.11 15.93 -4.73
C ARG A 95 24.18 14.91 -5.14
N THR A 96 25.45 15.16 -4.80
CA THR A 96 26.54 14.22 -5.07
C THR A 96 26.34 12.90 -4.32
N GLN A 97 26.04 12.95 -3.02
CA GLN A 97 25.80 11.76 -2.20
C GLN A 97 24.62 10.93 -2.72
N ILE A 98 23.52 11.60 -3.09
CA ILE A 98 22.34 10.96 -3.67
C ILE A 98 22.67 10.30 -5.01
N ARG A 99 23.42 10.99 -5.88
CA ARG A 99 23.80 10.43 -7.19
C ARG A 99 24.65 9.17 -7.02
N THR A 100 25.59 9.17 -6.08
CA THR A 100 26.42 8.01 -5.74
C THR A 100 25.57 6.87 -5.19
N ALA A 101 24.65 7.15 -4.26
CA ALA A 101 23.79 6.14 -3.65
C ALA A 101 22.82 5.49 -4.63
N LEU A 102 22.27 6.26 -5.56
CA LEU A 102 21.33 5.75 -6.57
C LEU A 102 22.03 5.04 -7.73
N GLY A 103 23.31 5.30 -7.97
CA GLY A 103 24.12 4.57 -8.96
C GLY A 103 23.44 4.46 -10.34
N SER A 104 23.22 3.23 -10.81
CA SER A 104 22.57 2.94 -12.09
C SER A 104 21.06 3.17 -12.13
N GLN A 105 20.42 3.34 -10.95
CA GLN A 105 18.99 3.69 -10.85
C GLN A 105 18.74 5.15 -11.22
N ALA A 106 19.71 6.04 -11.08
CA ALA A 106 19.56 7.41 -11.53
C ALA A 106 19.48 7.49 -13.07
N LEU A 107 18.52 8.26 -13.58
CA LEU A 107 18.33 8.53 -15.00
C LEU A 107 19.06 9.83 -15.34
N GLY A 108 20.32 9.68 -15.77
CA GLY A 108 21.18 10.79 -16.13
C GLY A 108 21.69 11.56 -14.90
N ASP A 109 21.96 12.85 -15.11
CA ASP A 109 22.49 13.74 -14.09
C ASP A 109 21.42 14.70 -13.56
N TRP A 110 21.76 15.41 -12.49
CA TRP A 110 20.88 16.40 -11.89
C TRP A 110 20.53 17.49 -12.91
N LYS A 111 19.24 17.67 -13.15
CA LYS A 111 18.74 18.87 -13.82
C LYS A 111 18.68 19.99 -12.80
N LEU A 112 19.55 20.97 -12.96
CA LEU A 112 19.71 22.07 -12.02
C LEU A 112 18.84 23.28 -12.41
N SER A 113 18.44 24.07 -11.42
CA SER A 113 17.63 25.27 -11.61
C SER A 113 18.12 26.40 -10.70
N GLY A 114 18.12 27.63 -11.23
CA GLY A 114 18.69 28.82 -10.60
C GLY A 114 19.86 29.40 -11.40
N PRO A 115 20.53 30.45 -10.88
CA PRO A 115 21.68 31.06 -11.55
C PRO A 115 22.78 30.04 -11.81
N ALA A 116 23.36 30.05 -13.02
CA ALA A 116 24.38 29.06 -13.43
C ALA A 116 25.60 28.98 -12.48
N ALA A 117 25.95 30.10 -11.85
CA ALA A 117 27.05 30.19 -10.89
C ALA A 117 26.74 29.50 -9.55
N ASN A 118 25.46 29.36 -9.17
CA ASN A 118 25.08 28.70 -7.93
C ASN A 118 23.65 28.11 -8.01
N PRO A 119 23.48 26.97 -8.71
CA PRO A 119 22.18 26.34 -8.85
C PRO A 119 21.67 25.84 -7.50
N GLN A 120 20.60 26.49 -7.06
CA GLN A 120 20.02 26.32 -5.75
C GLN A 120 19.23 25.02 -5.68
N SER A 121 18.38 24.77 -6.69
CA SER A 121 17.51 23.60 -6.73
C SER A 121 17.94 22.62 -7.80
N GLY A 122 17.54 21.36 -7.64
CA GLY A 122 17.78 20.34 -8.66
C GLY A 122 16.71 19.25 -8.65
N SER A 123 16.57 18.56 -9.77
CA SER A 123 15.75 17.37 -9.91
C SER A 123 16.53 16.23 -10.54
N LEU A 124 16.34 15.02 -10.04
CA LEU A 124 16.93 13.79 -10.59
C LEU A 124 15.83 12.76 -10.80
N LEU A 125 15.77 12.18 -12.00
CA LEU A 125 14.85 11.07 -12.30
C LEU A 125 15.45 9.75 -11.85
N VAL A 126 14.61 8.80 -11.44
CA VAL A 126 15.01 7.49 -10.94
C VAL A 126 14.20 6.40 -11.62
N LYS A 127 14.89 5.32 -12.00
CA LYS A 127 14.30 4.13 -12.61
C LYS A 127 13.44 3.36 -11.62
N ASP A 128 12.29 2.91 -12.07
CA ASP A 128 11.55 1.82 -11.45
C ASP A 128 12.20 0.46 -11.73
N THR A 129 11.59 -0.60 -11.20
CA THR A 129 12.02 -1.98 -11.42
C THR A 129 11.89 -2.45 -12.87
N ALA A 130 11.14 -1.74 -13.70
CA ALA A 130 11.00 -1.98 -15.14
C ALA A 130 12.01 -1.17 -15.99
N GLY A 131 12.90 -0.41 -15.34
CA GLY A 131 13.93 0.40 -16.00
C GLY A 131 13.42 1.73 -16.57
N LYS A 132 12.17 2.11 -16.32
CA LYS A 132 11.54 3.36 -16.78
C LYS A 132 11.55 4.41 -15.67
N ALA A 133 11.34 5.69 -15.99
CA ALA A 133 11.23 6.73 -14.97
C ALA A 133 9.99 6.48 -14.09
N GLY A 134 10.21 6.12 -12.82
CA GLY A 134 9.14 5.81 -11.87
C GLY A 134 9.11 6.72 -10.65
N ALA A 135 10.24 7.34 -10.30
CA ALA A 135 10.33 8.31 -9.22
C ALA A 135 11.24 9.48 -9.59
N TYR A 136 11.11 10.57 -8.86
CA TYR A 136 12.01 11.72 -8.96
C TYR A 136 12.40 12.20 -7.57
N VAL A 137 13.62 12.75 -7.48
CA VAL A 137 14.15 13.40 -6.28
C VAL A 137 14.31 14.88 -6.59
N LEU A 138 13.64 15.74 -5.83
CA LEU A 138 13.89 17.18 -5.83
C LEU A 138 14.82 17.53 -4.68
N SER A 139 15.72 18.47 -4.94
CA SER A 139 16.57 19.13 -3.97
C SER A 139 16.20 20.60 -3.97
N ALA A 140 15.76 21.10 -2.80
CA ALA A 140 15.44 22.49 -2.57
C ALA A 140 16.28 23.01 -1.37
N PRO A 141 17.03 24.10 -1.51
CA PRO A 141 17.76 24.66 -0.39
C PRO A 141 16.81 25.30 0.61
N LEU A 142 17.04 25.05 1.88
CA LEU A 142 16.47 25.83 2.98
C LEU A 142 17.45 26.90 3.48
N GLY A 143 18.74 26.67 3.23
CA GLY A 143 19.84 27.59 3.51
C GLY A 143 21.15 27.09 2.86
N ALA A 144 22.29 27.69 3.20
CA ALA A 144 23.58 27.32 2.63
C ALA A 144 24.04 25.90 3.01
N ALA A 145 23.61 25.41 4.18
CA ALA A 145 23.99 24.11 4.73
C ALA A 145 22.80 23.18 4.95
N GLU A 146 21.61 23.55 4.50
CA GLU A 146 20.37 22.84 4.77
C GLU A 146 19.59 22.63 3.48
N THR A 147 19.11 21.40 3.27
CA THR A 147 18.40 21.01 2.06
C THR A 147 17.15 20.23 2.44
N LEU A 148 16.03 20.61 1.83
CA LEU A 148 14.83 19.80 1.75
C LEU A 148 14.92 18.92 0.51
N LEU A 149 14.77 17.62 0.70
CA LEU A 149 14.69 16.63 -0.35
C LEU A 149 13.26 16.13 -0.44
N VAL A 150 12.73 16.01 -1.65
CA VAL A 150 11.39 15.46 -1.89
C VAL A 150 11.55 14.28 -2.83
N VAL A 151 11.09 13.11 -2.41
CA VAL A 151 11.00 11.92 -3.25
C VAL A 151 9.55 11.67 -3.56
N ASP A 152 9.20 11.61 -4.84
CA ASP A 152 7.83 11.41 -5.27
C ASP A 152 7.80 10.55 -6.54
N ALA A 153 6.66 9.92 -6.81
CA ALA A 153 6.47 9.13 -8.01
C ALA A 153 6.44 10.06 -9.23
N VAL A 154 7.07 9.65 -10.33
CA VAL A 154 6.85 10.32 -11.61
C VAL A 154 5.39 10.05 -11.96
N SER A 155 4.55 11.03 -11.66
CA SER A 155 3.23 11.08 -12.27
C SER A 155 3.50 11.29 -13.75
N ALA A 156 3.44 10.22 -14.54
CA ALA A 156 3.11 10.37 -15.94
C ALA A 156 1.93 11.35 -15.97
N PRO A 157 1.95 12.41 -16.82
CA PRO A 157 0.78 13.28 -16.95
C PRO A 157 -0.39 12.34 -17.07
N ALA A 158 -1.35 12.48 -16.14
CA ALA A 158 -2.52 11.62 -16.08
C ALA A 158 -2.95 11.40 -17.52
N VAL A 159 -2.88 10.14 -17.97
CA VAL A 159 -3.26 9.75 -19.34
C VAL A 159 -4.45 10.61 -19.66
N SER A 160 -4.26 11.53 -20.62
CA SER A 160 -5.20 12.58 -20.99
C SER A 160 -6.59 12.05 -20.73
N LYS A 161 -7.24 12.57 -19.68
CA LYS A 161 -8.48 12.04 -19.10
C LYS A 161 -9.30 11.46 -20.25
N PRO A 162 -9.42 10.13 -20.36
CA PRO A 162 -10.12 9.54 -21.49
C PRO A 162 -11.45 10.26 -21.60
N ALA A 163 -11.81 10.71 -22.81
CA ALA A 163 -13.10 11.35 -23.02
C ALA A 163 -14.14 10.47 -22.34
N ALA A 164 -14.90 11.05 -21.41
CA ALA A 164 -15.84 10.31 -20.59
C ALA A 164 -16.70 9.44 -21.53
N PRO A 165 -16.68 8.10 -21.38
CA PRO A 165 -17.43 7.24 -22.27
C PRO A 165 -18.90 7.65 -22.28
N ALA A 166 -19.56 7.50 -23.44
CA ALA A 166 -20.96 7.87 -23.59
C ALA A 166 -21.81 7.22 -22.48
N GLY A 167 -22.61 8.04 -21.78
CA GLY A 167 -23.47 7.60 -20.68
C GLY A 167 -22.90 7.81 -19.26
N VAL A 168 -21.63 8.21 -19.12
CA VAL A 168 -21.06 8.59 -17.82
C VAL A 168 -21.52 10.00 -17.42
N VAL A 169 -21.95 10.15 -16.17
CA VAL A 169 -22.31 11.46 -15.60
C VAL A 169 -21.05 12.11 -15.00
N ARG A 170 -20.69 13.32 -15.48
CA ARG A 170 -19.54 14.08 -14.96
C ARG A 170 -19.65 14.34 -13.46
N GLY A 171 -18.53 14.26 -12.76
CA GLY A 171 -18.44 14.49 -11.32
C GLY A 171 -18.96 13.33 -10.45
N GLN A 172 -19.51 12.27 -11.03
CA GLN A 172 -19.95 11.09 -10.28
C GLN A 172 -18.82 10.04 -10.21
N PRO A 173 -18.70 9.30 -9.09
CA PRO A 173 -17.70 8.24 -8.93
C PRO A 173 -18.13 6.95 -9.64
N TYR A 174 -17.22 6.42 -10.45
CA TYR A 174 -17.35 5.14 -11.14
C TYR A 174 -16.18 4.20 -10.80
N LEU A 175 -16.37 2.90 -11.01
CA LEU A 175 -15.37 1.86 -10.82
C LEU A 175 -15.21 1.07 -12.11
N LEU A 176 -14.00 0.57 -12.39
CA LEU A 176 -13.82 -0.42 -13.45
C LEU A 176 -14.20 -1.79 -12.91
N GLY A 177 -14.92 -2.58 -13.70
CA GLY A 177 -15.29 -3.94 -13.32
C GLY A 177 -14.09 -4.82 -12.95
N LYS A 178 -12.91 -4.57 -13.55
CA LYS A 178 -11.66 -5.26 -13.22
C LYS A 178 -11.09 -4.91 -11.84
N ASP A 179 -11.48 -3.77 -11.26
CA ASP A 179 -10.98 -3.36 -9.94
C ASP A 179 -11.80 -4.02 -8.83
N LEU A 180 -12.93 -4.67 -9.16
CA LEU A 180 -13.78 -5.44 -8.25
C LEU A 180 -13.40 -6.94 -8.19
N VAL A 181 -12.26 -7.32 -8.76
CA VAL A 181 -11.80 -8.72 -8.75
C VAL A 181 -11.66 -9.21 -7.31
N GLY A 182 -12.21 -10.40 -7.05
CA GLY A 182 -12.26 -11.00 -5.72
C GLY A 182 -13.61 -10.83 -5.02
N VAL A 183 -14.35 -9.74 -5.29
CA VAL A 183 -15.69 -9.51 -4.70
C VAL A 183 -16.82 -9.63 -5.71
N VAL A 184 -16.58 -9.23 -6.96
CA VAL A 184 -17.54 -9.32 -8.06
C VAL A 184 -16.86 -9.92 -9.28
N ASN A 185 -17.41 -11.01 -9.80
CA ASN A 185 -17.01 -11.58 -11.08
C ASN A 185 -17.83 -10.96 -12.22
N VAL A 186 -17.17 -10.14 -13.05
CA VAL A 186 -17.77 -9.44 -14.18
C VAL A 186 -17.50 -10.17 -15.49
N VAL A 187 -18.56 -10.58 -16.18
CA VAL A 187 -18.50 -11.31 -17.45
C VAL A 187 -19.15 -10.47 -18.55
N GLY A 188 -18.41 -10.18 -19.62
CA GLY A 188 -18.98 -9.54 -20.81
C GLY A 188 -19.86 -10.51 -21.58
N LEU A 189 -21.08 -10.09 -21.93
CA LEU A 189 -22.04 -10.90 -22.71
C LEU A 189 -22.15 -10.45 -24.18
N GLY A 190 -21.36 -9.44 -24.59
CA GLY A 190 -21.48 -8.79 -25.89
C GLY A 190 -22.57 -7.71 -25.93
N GLY A 191 -22.57 -6.88 -26.97
CA GLY A 191 -23.58 -5.82 -27.17
C GLY A 191 -23.68 -4.80 -26.02
N GLY A 192 -22.59 -4.56 -25.28
CA GLY A 192 -22.57 -3.67 -24.12
C GLY A 192 -23.26 -4.23 -22.86
N LYS A 193 -23.60 -5.53 -22.84
CA LYS A 193 -24.18 -6.21 -21.69
C LYS A 193 -23.10 -6.90 -20.86
N PHE A 194 -23.24 -6.82 -19.55
CA PHE A 194 -22.32 -7.41 -18.58
C PHE A 194 -23.11 -8.13 -17.50
N ARG A 195 -22.67 -9.33 -17.12
CA ARG A 195 -23.18 -10.09 -15.98
C ARG A 195 -22.22 -9.93 -14.81
N MET A 196 -22.75 -9.42 -13.69
CA MET A 196 -22.03 -9.20 -12.44
C MET A 196 -22.49 -10.27 -11.45
N ASN A 197 -21.56 -11.12 -11.02
CA ASN A 197 -21.83 -12.20 -10.07
C ASN A 197 -21.17 -11.86 -8.75
N VAL A 198 -21.94 -11.91 -7.67
CA VAL A 198 -21.46 -11.80 -6.30
C VAL A 198 -21.75 -13.13 -5.61
N ALA A 199 -20.82 -13.62 -4.79
CA ALA A 199 -21.00 -14.89 -4.09
C ALA A 199 -22.28 -14.87 -3.24
N GLY A 200 -23.10 -15.93 -3.33
CA GLY A 200 -24.36 -16.04 -2.60
C GLY A 200 -25.49 -15.11 -3.06
N GLN A 201 -25.30 -14.36 -4.17
CA GLN A 201 -26.30 -13.46 -4.74
C GLN A 201 -26.72 -13.91 -6.14
N THR A 202 -27.96 -13.62 -6.51
CA THR A 202 -28.41 -13.77 -7.91
C THR A 202 -27.65 -12.80 -8.81
N PRO A 203 -27.13 -13.23 -9.98
CA PRO A 203 -26.39 -12.36 -10.88
C PRO A 203 -27.20 -11.15 -11.33
N LEU A 204 -26.54 -10.00 -11.37
CA LEU A 204 -27.09 -8.77 -11.94
C LEU A 204 -26.58 -8.62 -13.37
N THR A 205 -27.47 -8.57 -14.34
CA THR A 205 -27.15 -8.25 -15.74
C THR A 205 -27.42 -6.78 -15.98
N VAL A 206 -26.39 -6.06 -16.41
CA VAL A 206 -26.44 -4.62 -16.66
C VAL A 206 -26.14 -4.35 -18.12
N THR A 207 -26.74 -3.30 -18.67
CA THR A 207 -26.50 -2.86 -20.05
C THR A 207 -25.91 -1.46 -20.01
N ALA A 208 -24.76 -1.25 -20.65
CA ALA A 208 -24.16 0.07 -20.73
C ALA A 208 -25.13 1.09 -21.35
N GLY A 209 -25.21 2.27 -20.75
CA GLY A 209 -26.13 3.35 -21.12
C GLY A 209 -27.56 3.20 -20.59
N GLN A 210 -27.89 2.13 -19.87
CA GLN A 210 -29.24 1.86 -19.37
C GLN A 210 -29.26 1.78 -17.85
N LYS A 211 -30.24 2.44 -17.22
CA LYS A 211 -30.48 2.32 -15.76
C LYS A 211 -31.17 1.00 -15.40
N ALA A 212 -31.97 0.46 -16.33
CA ALA A 212 -32.59 -0.84 -16.16
C ALA A 212 -31.53 -1.95 -16.18
N ALA A 213 -31.47 -2.70 -15.07
CA ALA A 213 -30.70 -3.92 -14.91
C ALA A 213 -31.66 -5.08 -14.64
N GLN A 214 -31.18 -6.31 -14.83
CA GLN A 214 -31.96 -7.53 -14.60
C GLN A 214 -31.30 -8.37 -13.52
N ARG A 215 -32.08 -8.83 -12.55
CA ARG A 215 -31.64 -9.74 -11.49
C ARG A 215 -32.53 -10.98 -11.53
N GLY A 216 -31.99 -12.10 -11.96
CA GLY A 216 -32.81 -13.28 -12.28
C GLY A 216 -33.84 -12.93 -13.36
N THR A 217 -35.13 -13.13 -13.04
CA THR A 217 -36.27 -12.75 -13.90
C THR A 217 -36.84 -11.36 -13.60
N GLY A 218 -36.34 -10.67 -12.57
CA GLY A 218 -36.82 -9.36 -12.14
C GLY A 218 -36.01 -8.20 -12.72
N ASN A 219 -36.63 -7.02 -12.79
CA ASN A 219 -35.97 -5.76 -13.16
C ASN A 219 -35.51 -5.01 -11.91
N VAL A 220 -34.35 -4.37 -12.00
CA VAL A 220 -33.75 -3.53 -10.95
C VAL A 220 -33.35 -2.22 -11.60
N ASP A 221 -33.76 -1.09 -11.03
CA ASP A 221 -33.34 0.22 -11.53
C ASP A 221 -32.07 0.69 -10.82
N LEU A 222 -31.08 1.10 -11.60
CA LEU A 222 -29.81 1.64 -11.13
C LEU A 222 -29.91 3.17 -10.99
N PRO A 223 -29.36 3.77 -9.92
CA PRO A 223 -29.39 5.23 -9.76
C PRO A 223 -28.75 5.98 -10.94
N LEU A 224 -27.67 5.39 -11.48
CA LEU A 224 -26.92 5.88 -12.63
C LEU A 224 -26.74 4.75 -13.64
N ALA A 225 -26.66 5.11 -14.91
CA ALA A 225 -26.36 4.14 -15.96
C ALA A 225 -24.89 3.71 -15.87
N PRO A 226 -24.58 2.42 -16.02
CA PRO A 226 -23.23 1.96 -16.26
C PRO A 226 -22.77 2.36 -17.65
N ALA A 227 -21.46 2.42 -17.85
CA ALA A 227 -20.84 2.73 -19.13
C ALA A 227 -19.85 1.63 -19.52
N THR A 228 -19.29 1.73 -20.72
CA THR A 228 -18.24 0.83 -21.22
C THR A 228 -17.20 1.64 -21.98
N ASP A 229 -15.93 1.27 -21.84
CA ASP A 229 -14.83 1.81 -22.67
C ASP A 229 -14.65 1.01 -23.98
N GLY A 230 -15.61 0.13 -24.30
CA GLY A 230 -15.57 -0.79 -25.43
C GLY A 230 -15.06 -2.19 -25.06
N LYS A 231 -14.37 -2.34 -23.92
CA LYS A 231 -13.85 -3.63 -23.44
C LYS A 231 -14.25 -3.95 -22.01
N ASN A 232 -14.20 -2.95 -21.13
CA ASN A 232 -14.42 -3.07 -19.70
C ASN A 232 -15.72 -2.36 -19.28
N LEU A 233 -16.41 -2.96 -18.32
CA LEU A 233 -17.51 -2.30 -17.63
C LEU A 233 -16.99 -1.15 -16.78
N ILE A 234 -17.64 0.00 -16.86
CA ILE A 234 -17.48 1.14 -15.96
C ILE A 234 -18.78 1.26 -15.17
N PHE A 235 -18.75 0.91 -13.90
CA PHE A 235 -19.95 0.77 -13.07
C PHE A 235 -20.05 1.90 -12.04
N PRO A 236 -21.20 2.57 -11.88
CA PRO A 236 -21.34 3.65 -10.91
C PRO A 236 -21.23 3.12 -9.49
N LEU A 237 -20.51 3.85 -8.63
CA LEU A 237 -20.32 3.46 -7.24
C LEU A 237 -21.65 3.32 -6.49
N SER A 238 -22.61 4.22 -6.78
CA SER A 238 -23.97 4.19 -6.22
C SER A 238 -24.77 2.95 -6.63
N GLY A 239 -24.40 2.30 -7.73
CA GLY A 239 -25.01 1.06 -8.20
C GLY A 239 -24.58 -0.18 -7.41
N LEU A 240 -23.50 -0.13 -6.64
CA LEU A 240 -23.00 -1.30 -5.89
C LEU A 240 -24.00 -1.81 -4.85
N ARG A 241 -24.84 -0.93 -4.31
CA ARG A 241 -25.93 -1.33 -3.41
C ARG A 241 -26.91 -2.28 -4.10
N ALA A 242 -27.16 -2.11 -5.40
CA ALA A 242 -28.00 -3.00 -6.18
C ALA A 242 -27.38 -4.38 -6.39
N LEU A 243 -26.08 -4.56 -6.09
CA LEU A 243 -25.40 -5.85 -6.05
C LEU A 243 -25.45 -6.51 -4.66
N GLY A 244 -25.93 -5.79 -3.64
CA GLY A 244 -25.87 -6.20 -2.24
C GLY A 244 -24.55 -5.84 -1.56
N CYS A 245 -23.69 -5.04 -2.22
CA CYS A 245 -22.43 -4.59 -1.66
C CYS A 245 -22.61 -3.30 -0.85
N THR A 246 -21.81 -3.16 0.19
CA THR A 246 -21.66 -1.93 0.96
C THR A 246 -20.37 -1.22 0.59
N VAL A 247 -20.39 0.11 0.73
CA VAL A 247 -19.25 0.98 0.42
C VAL A 247 -18.93 1.76 1.68
N SER A 248 -17.68 1.68 2.13
CA SER A 248 -17.17 2.45 3.25
C SER A 248 -16.00 3.31 2.82
N ASP A 249 -15.90 4.50 3.40
CA ASP A 249 -14.79 5.40 3.12
C ASP A 249 -13.49 4.79 3.66
N ALA A 250 -12.45 4.84 2.81
CA ALA A 250 -11.10 4.43 3.17
C ALA A 250 -10.14 5.61 2.99
N PRO A 251 -9.00 5.65 3.71
CA PRO A 251 -8.07 6.79 3.66
C PRO A 251 -7.56 7.16 2.25
N LYS A 252 -7.66 6.24 1.27
CA LYS A 252 -7.15 6.40 -0.10
C LYS A 252 -8.10 5.85 -1.18
N GLY A 253 -9.40 5.84 -0.91
CA GLY A 253 -10.42 5.33 -1.84
C GLY A 253 -11.68 4.92 -1.10
N VAL A 254 -12.30 3.84 -1.55
CA VAL A 254 -13.43 3.21 -0.85
C VAL A 254 -13.18 1.72 -0.71
N THR A 255 -13.66 1.14 0.38
CA THR A 255 -13.72 -0.31 0.53
C THR A 255 -15.09 -0.78 0.08
N VAL A 256 -15.11 -1.74 -0.84
CA VAL A 256 -16.33 -2.40 -1.31
C VAL A 256 -16.39 -3.77 -0.66
N ASP A 257 -17.41 -3.98 0.16
CA ASP A 257 -17.68 -5.25 0.82
C ASP A 257 -18.94 -5.86 0.23
N CYS A 258 -18.87 -7.12 -0.21
CA CYS A 258 -20.03 -7.83 -0.78
C CYS A 258 -20.43 -9.05 0.06
N GLY A 259 -20.22 -9.00 1.37
CA GLY A 259 -20.68 -9.97 2.37
C GLY A 259 -19.80 -11.21 2.55
N GLY A 260 -19.00 -11.59 1.55
CA GLY A 260 -18.03 -12.69 1.63
C GLY A 260 -16.57 -12.22 1.62
N ASP A 261 -16.29 -11.18 0.86
CA ASP A 261 -14.96 -10.61 0.67
C ASP A 261 -15.05 -9.08 0.55
N SER A 262 -13.93 -8.41 0.81
CA SER A 262 -13.78 -6.96 0.79
C SER A 262 -12.59 -6.57 -0.08
N VAL A 263 -12.74 -5.51 -0.88
CA VAL A 263 -11.65 -4.97 -1.72
C VAL A 263 -11.56 -3.45 -1.59
N GLY A 264 -10.34 -2.93 -1.46
CA GLY A 264 -10.07 -1.50 -1.52
C GLY A 264 -9.90 -1.05 -2.97
N VAL A 265 -10.68 -0.07 -3.40
CA VAL A 265 -10.69 0.46 -4.76
C VAL A 265 -10.63 1.97 -4.79
N LEU A 266 -10.07 2.54 -5.87
CA LEU A 266 -10.03 3.97 -6.09
C LEU A 266 -11.05 4.35 -7.17
N PRO A 267 -12.12 5.08 -6.84
CA PRO A 267 -13.10 5.52 -7.84
C PRO A 267 -12.51 6.49 -8.87
N ILE A 268 -12.98 6.35 -10.11
CA ILE A 268 -12.72 7.25 -11.23
C ILE A 268 -13.80 8.31 -11.24
N VAL A 269 -13.39 9.58 -11.27
CA VAL A 269 -14.31 10.72 -11.44
C VAL A 269 -14.06 11.36 -12.80
N PHE A 270 -15.08 11.28 -13.66
CA PHE A 270 -15.06 11.82 -15.03
C PHE A 270 -15.53 13.27 -15.12
#